data_AF-A0A929ZYQ3-F1
#
_entry.id   AF-A0A929ZYQ3-F1
#
_cell.length_a   1.000
_cell.length_b   1.000
_cell.length_c   1.000
_cell.angle_alpha   90.00
_cell.angle_beta   90.00
_cell.angle_gamma   90.00
#
_symmetry.space_group_name_H-M   'P 1'
#
loop_
_entity.id
_entity.type
_entity.pdbx_description
1 polymer ?
#
loop_
_entity_poly.entity_id
_entity_poly.type
_entity_poly.pdbx_seq_one_letter_code
_entity_poly.pdbx_strand_id
1 'polypeptide(L)'
;MSTINQEAHYRRMTQDSIPHLITQLAVPTIISMLVTSIYNMADTYFVGTISTSASGATGIVFSLMSILQAFGFMFGHGAGANISQQLGSKNVEKARIYASTSFFLSIFVGAVVMVIGLIFMDPMMRLMGSTDTILPYARIYAFYILLAGMAMTSSCVLNNILRYEGKAFYAMIGLTLGGVLNIFGDYILVR
;
A
#
# COMPACT_ATOMS: atom_id res chain seq x y z
N MET A 1 -20.41 -13.30 -8.99
CA MET A 1 -21.01 -12.14 -8.30
C MET A 1 -22.26 -11.75 -9.09
N SER A 2 -23.47 -11.99 -8.59
CA SER A 2 -24.71 -11.84 -9.38
C SER A 2 -24.98 -10.38 -9.76
N THR A 3 -25.54 -10.14 -10.95
CA THR A 3 -25.96 -8.84 -11.49
C THR A 3 -26.82 -8.05 -10.51
N ILE A 4 -27.64 -8.75 -9.71
CA ILE A 4 -28.48 -8.20 -8.64
C ILE A 4 -27.65 -7.43 -7.60
N ASN A 5 -26.45 -7.92 -7.27
CA ASN A 5 -25.59 -7.32 -6.24
C ASN A 5 -24.88 -6.04 -6.77
N GLN A 6 -24.60 -5.97 -8.07
CA GLN A 6 -24.05 -4.76 -8.71
C GLN A 6 -25.10 -3.64 -8.81
N GLU A 7 -26.34 -3.97 -9.16
CA GLU A 7 -27.43 -2.97 -9.20
C GLU A 7 -27.78 -2.44 -7.82
N ALA A 8 -27.84 -3.31 -6.80
CA ALA A 8 -28.05 -2.90 -5.42
C ALA A 8 -26.93 -1.97 -4.91
N HIS A 9 -25.67 -2.30 -5.21
CA HIS A 9 -24.52 -1.46 -4.88
C HIS A 9 -24.58 -0.09 -5.59
N TYR A 10 -24.95 -0.08 -6.87
CA TYR A 10 -25.10 1.16 -7.65
C TYR A 10 -26.22 2.06 -7.09
N ARG A 11 -27.40 1.49 -6.78
CA ARG A 11 -28.52 2.23 -6.17
C ARG A 11 -28.10 2.83 -4.84
N ARG A 12 -27.44 2.06 -3.99
CA ARG A 12 -26.89 2.54 -2.71
C ARG A 12 -25.95 3.74 -2.90
N MET A 13 -25.02 3.66 -3.87
CA MET A 13 -24.06 4.73 -4.15
C MET A 13 -24.69 6.02 -4.70
N THR A 14 -25.88 5.94 -5.30
CA THR A 14 -26.50 7.06 -6.03
C THR A 14 -27.80 7.59 -5.41
N GLN A 15 -28.48 6.81 -4.57
CA GLN A 15 -29.81 7.12 -4.03
C GLN A 15 -29.82 7.31 -2.51
N ASP A 16 -28.82 6.81 -1.78
CA ASP A 16 -28.74 7.01 -0.33
C ASP A 16 -28.45 8.47 0.02
N SER A 17 -28.88 8.89 1.21
CA SER A 17 -28.61 10.23 1.70
C SER A 17 -27.11 10.47 1.85
N ILE A 18 -26.62 11.56 1.26
CA ILE A 18 -25.19 11.93 1.23
C ILE A 18 -24.54 11.85 2.62
N PRO A 19 -25.13 12.37 3.72
CA PRO A 19 -24.50 12.31 5.04
C PRO A 19 -24.32 10.88 5.57
N HIS A 20 -25.29 10.00 5.31
CA HIS A 20 -25.26 8.61 5.74
C HIS A 20 -24.23 7.80 4.93
N LEU A 21 -24.20 7.99 3.62
CA LEU A 21 -23.26 7.29 2.75
C LEU A 21 -21.80 7.71 3.03
N ILE A 22 -21.56 9.01 3.24
CA ILE A 22 -20.22 9.52 3.61
C ILE A 22 -19.77 8.91 4.92
N THR A 23 -20.58 8.94 5.97
CA THR A 23 -20.20 8.38 7.28
C THR A 23 -19.92 6.87 7.19
N GLN A 24 -20.74 6.13 6.44
CA GLN A 24 -20.57 4.69 6.26
C GLN A 24 -19.30 4.30 5.48
N LEU A 25 -18.83 5.14 4.55
CA LEU A 25 -17.57 4.92 3.83
C LEU A 25 -16.35 5.49 4.58
N ALA A 26 -16.54 6.61 5.28
CA ALA A 26 -15.49 7.29 6.03
C ALA A 26 -15.05 6.50 7.26
N VAL A 27 -15.98 5.92 8.04
CA VAL A 27 -15.63 5.18 9.26
C VAL A 27 -14.68 4.01 8.97
N PRO A 28 -14.96 3.09 8.03
CA PRO A 28 -14.01 2.02 7.67
C PRO A 28 -12.68 2.56 7.14
N THR A 29 -12.72 3.65 6.37
CA THR A 29 -11.54 4.30 5.78
C THR A 29 -10.62 4.86 6.87
N ILE A 30 -11.19 5.56 7.86
CA ILE A 30 -10.49 6.13 9.01
C ILE A 30 -9.88 5.02 9.86
N ILE A 31 -10.65 3.99 10.21
CA ILE A 31 -10.15 2.84 10.98
C ILE A 31 -8.97 2.19 10.25
N SER A 32 -9.10 1.96 8.94
CA SER A 32 -8.01 1.39 8.15
C SER A 32 -6.73 2.24 8.18
N MET A 33 -6.88 3.57 8.07
CA MET A 33 -5.73 4.48 8.11
C MET A 33 -5.10 4.50 9.52
N LEU A 34 -5.91 4.46 10.58
CA LEU A 34 -5.42 4.35 11.96
C LEU A 34 -4.65 3.06 12.18
N VAL A 35 -5.17 1.92 11.74
CA VAL A 35 -4.47 0.63 11.85
C VAL A 35 -3.15 0.65 11.08
N THR A 36 -3.13 1.23 9.88
CA THR A 36 -1.90 1.38 9.09
C THR A 36 -0.88 2.26 9.82
N SER A 37 -1.31 3.36 10.43
CA SER A 37 -0.42 4.24 11.21
C SER A 37 0.12 3.56 12.47
N ILE A 38 -0.72 2.82 13.21
CA ILE A 38 -0.29 2.05 14.39
C ILE A 38 0.71 0.97 13.97
N TYR A 39 0.45 0.29 12.85
CA TYR A 39 1.35 -0.69 12.26
C TYR A 39 2.72 -0.07 11.92
N ASN A 40 2.74 1.03 11.17
CA ASN A 40 3.98 1.73 10.83
C ASN A 40 4.76 2.18 12.09
N MET A 41 4.05 2.60 13.14
CA MET A 41 4.65 3.00 14.40
C MET A 41 5.24 1.80 15.17
N ALA A 42 4.52 0.68 15.21
CA ALA A 42 4.99 -0.55 15.86
C ALA A 42 6.22 -1.14 15.15
N ASP A 43 6.16 -1.26 13.81
CA ASP A 43 7.28 -1.71 12.99
C ASP A 43 8.53 -0.84 13.24
N THR A 44 8.38 0.48 13.16
CA THR A 44 9.48 1.43 13.47
C THR A 44 10.02 1.26 14.89
N TYR A 45 9.17 1.01 15.88
CA TYR A 45 9.57 0.81 17.27
C TYR A 45 10.36 -0.50 17.45
N PHE A 46 9.83 -1.63 17.00
CA PHE A 46 10.51 -2.93 17.13
C PHE A 46 11.84 -2.93 16.39
N VAL A 47 11.82 -2.46 15.15
CA VAL A 47 13.00 -2.35 14.31
C VAL A 47 14.06 -1.40 14.92
N GLY A 48 13.64 -0.34 15.60
CA GLY A 48 14.52 0.59 16.31
C GLY A 48 15.20 -0.01 17.55
N THR A 49 14.66 -1.09 18.13
CA THR A 49 15.16 -1.71 19.38
C THR A 49 16.23 -2.79 19.20
N ILE A 50 16.53 -3.20 17.97
CA ILE A 50 17.38 -4.38 17.68
C ILE A 50 18.88 -4.12 17.90
N SER A 51 19.41 -2.93 17.52
CA SER A 51 20.77 -2.45 17.86
C SER A 51 20.99 -1.01 17.37
N THR A 52 21.98 -0.28 17.91
CA THR A 52 22.30 1.10 17.47
C THR A 52 22.69 1.19 15.99
N SER A 53 23.30 0.13 15.43
CA SER A 53 23.67 0.07 14.00
C SER A 53 22.51 -0.40 13.12
N ALA A 54 21.63 -1.27 13.66
CA ALA A 54 20.41 -1.69 12.99
C ALA A 54 19.40 -0.53 12.89
N SER A 55 19.27 0.28 13.94
CA SER A 55 18.40 1.47 13.96
C SER A 55 18.78 2.53 12.91
N GLY A 56 20.07 2.67 12.60
CA GLY A 56 20.53 3.53 11.50
C GLY A 56 20.21 2.97 10.11
N ALA A 57 20.31 1.65 9.93
CA ALA A 57 19.95 0.97 8.68
C ALA A 57 18.45 1.07 8.38
N THR A 58 17.63 1.19 9.42
CA THR A 58 16.17 1.08 9.28
C THR A 58 15.52 2.40 8.88
N GLY A 59 16.12 3.54 9.24
CA GLY A 59 15.74 4.84 8.67
C GLY A 59 15.97 4.92 7.15
N ILE A 60 17.07 4.33 6.67
CA ILE A 60 17.39 4.22 5.23
C ILE A 60 16.35 3.34 4.53
N VAL A 61 16.05 2.19 5.13
CA VAL A 61 15.04 1.25 4.66
C VAL A 61 13.64 1.88 4.61
N PHE A 62 13.25 2.64 5.64
CA PHE A 62 11.97 3.33 5.70
C PHE A 62 11.82 4.34 4.56
N SER A 63 12.91 5.03 4.22
CA SER A 63 12.95 5.94 3.07
C SER A 63 12.69 5.19 1.75
N LEU A 64 13.20 3.97 1.61
CA LEU A 64 12.98 3.12 0.42
C LEU A 64 11.54 2.64 0.34
N MET A 65 10.98 2.21 1.47
CA MET A 65 9.57 1.84 1.56
C MET A 65 8.65 3.03 1.24
N SER A 66 9.03 4.24 1.65
CA SER A 66 8.27 5.47 1.34
C SER A 66 8.25 5.77 -0.15
N ILE A 67 9.38 5.58 -0.86
CA ILE A 67 9.44 5.75 -2.32
C ILE A 67 8.54 4.73 -3.01
N LEU A 68 8.60 3.45 -2.61
CA LEU A 68 7.72 2.40 -3.15
C LEU A 68 6.24 2.72 -2.90
N GLN A 69 5.89 3.15 -1.69
CA GLN A 69 4.54 3.59 -1.36
C GLN A 69 4.09 4.78 -2.19
N ALA A 70 4.96 5.76 -2.45
CA ALA A 70 4.64 6.91 -3.29
C ALA A 70 4.19 6.48 -4.71
N PHE A 71 4.88 5.52 -5.32
CA PHE A 71 4.43 4.94 -6.60
C PHE A 71 3.10 4.20 -6.46
N GLY A 72 2.91 3.42 -5.39
CA GLY A 72 1.63 2.75 -5.09
C GLY A 72 0.46 3.73 -4.98
N PHE A 73 0.64 4.83 -4.25
CA PHE A 73 -0.35 5.89 -4.11
C PHE A 73 -0.58 6.64 -5.42
N MET A 74 0.47 6.91 -6.21
CA MET A 74 0.36 7.57 -7.50
C MET A 74 -0.59 6.81 -8.44
N PHE A 75 -0.40 5.50 -8.60
CA PHE A 75 -1.27 4.68 -9.45
C PHE A 75 -2.64 4.41 -8.81
N GLY A 76 -2.68 4.21 -7.49
CA GLY A 76 -3.91 3.93 -6.75
C GLY A 76 -4.88 5.11 -6.79
N HIS A 77 -4.42 6.31 -6.42
CA HIS A 77 -5.24 7.52 -6.46
C HIS A 77 -5.45 8.03 -7.90
N GLY A 78 -4.41 7.98 -8.73
CA GLY A 78 -4.48 8.44 -10.13
C GLY A 78 -5.50 7.68 -10.96
N ALA A 79 -5.56 6.34 -10.82
CA ALA A 79 -6.59 5.54 -11.47
C ALA A 79 -7.92 5.57 -10.72
N GLY A 80 -7.89 5.65 -9.38
CA GLY A 80 -9.07 5.64 -8.52
C GLY A 80 -10.10 6.71 -8.84
N ALA A 81 -9.65 7.94 -9.12
CA ALA A 81 -10.54 9.04 -9.51
C ALA A 81 -11.31 8.74 -10.82
N ASN A 82 -10.64 8.14 -11.81
CA ASN A 82 -11.27 7.75 -13.07
C ASN A 82 -12.20 6.55 -12.89
N ILE A 83 -11.83 5.57 -12.06
CA ILE A 83 -12.67 4.41 -11.73
C ILE A 83 -13.99 4.87 -11.10
N SER A 84 -13.92 5.76 -10.10
CA SER A 84 -15.10 6.29 -9.42
C SER A 84 -16.05 7.02 -10.39
N GLN A 85 -15.51 7.86 -11.28
CA GLN A 85 -16.31 8.56 -12.30
C GLN A 85 -16.99 7.60 -13.29
N GLN A 86 -16.26 6.61 -13.80
CA GLN A 86 -16.81 5.64 -14.75
C GLN A 86 -17.88 4.75 -14.11
N LEU A 87 -17.69 4.36 -12.84
CA LEU A 87 -18.73 3.63 -12.09
C LEU A 87 -19.98 4.48 -11.88
N GLY A 88 -19.84 5.77 -11.58
CA GLY A 88 -20.96 6.72 -11.49
C GLY A 88 -21.73 6.86 -12.81
N SER A 89 -21.04 6.76 -13.95
CA SER A 89 -21.64 6.76 -15.29
C SER A 89 -22.13 5.39 -15.79
N LYS A 90 -22.18 4.37 -14.92
CA LYS A 90 -22.51 2.96 -15.26
C LYS A 90 -21.57 2.30 -16.28
N ASN A 91 -20.41 2.89 -16.57
CA ASN A 91 -19.42 2.35 -17.48
C ASN A 91 -18.49 1.36 -16.76
N VAL A 92 -19.04 0.25 -16.28
CA VAL A 92 -18.30 -0.76 -15.50
C VAL A 92 -17.12 -1.34 -16.28
N GLU A 93 -17.25 -1.50 -17.60
CA GLU A 93 -16.18 -2.03 -18.44
C GLU A 93 -14.97 -1.07 -18.47
N LYS A 94 -15.21 0.24 -18.63
CA LYS A 94 -14.12 1.23 -18.57
C LYS A 94 -13.48 1.28 -17.19
N ALA A 95 -14.28 1.23 -16.12
CA ALA A 95 -13.77 1.18 -14.75
C ALA A 95 -12.85 -0.03 -14.54
N ARG A 96 -13.24 -1.21 -15.05
CA ARG A 96 -12.43 -2.43 -15.02
C ARG A 96 -11.12 -2.27 -15.78
N ILE A 97 -11.14 -1.65 -16.97
CA ILE A 97 -9.92 -1.39 -17.76
C ILE A 97 -8.97 -0.47 -16.99
N TYR A 98 -9.47 0.61 -16.35
CA TYR A 98 -8.63 1.48 -15.53
C TYR A 98 -8.03 0.74 -14.32
N ALA A 99 -8.82 -0.09 -13.64
CA ALA A 99 -8.36 -0.88 -12.50
C ALA A 99 -7.30 -1.92 -12.88
N SER A 100 -7.50 -2.66 -13.98
CA SER A 100 -6.51 -3.65 -14.44
C SER A 100 -5.25 -2.96 -14.95
N THR A 101 -5.38 -1.89 -15.72
CA THR A 101 -4.23 -1.14 -16.26
C THR A 101 -3.37 -0.57 -15.14
N SER A 102 -3.97 0.05 -14.13
CA SER A 102 -3.21 0.60 -13.00
C SER A 102 -2.56 -0.48 -12.15
N PHE A 103 -3.23 -1.62 -11.96
CA PHE A 103 -2.65 -2.77 -11.27
C PHE A 103 -1.43 -3.33 -12.00
N PHE A 104 -1.55 -3.63 -13.31
CA PHE A 104 -0.41 -4.14 -14.08
C PHE A 104 0.71 -3.10 -14.22
N LEU A 105 0.36 -1.82 -14.37
CA LEU A 105 1.34 -0.74 -14.41
C LEU A 105 2.11 -0.62 -13.08
N SER A 106 1.43 -0.82 -11.95
CA SER A 106 2.09 -0.82 -10.63
C SER A 106 3.05 -1.99 -10.46
N ILE A 107 2.71 -3.18 -10.96
CA ILE A 107 3.61 -4.35 -10.97
C ILE A 107 4.81 -4.05 -11.87
N PHE A 108 4.58 -3.50 -13.06
CA PHE A 108 5.66 -3.14 -13.99
C PHE A 108 6.61 -2.11 -13.37
N VAL A 109 6.07 -1.04 -12.78
CA VAL A 109 6.89 0.00 -12.13
C VAL A 109 7.60 -0.57 -10.90
N GLY A 110 6.92 -1.39 -10.10
CA GLY A 110 7.54 -2.10 -8.97
C GLY A 110 8.70 -2.99 -9.43
N ALA A 111 8.57 -3.68 -10.56
CA ALA A 111 9.63 -4.50 -11.13
C ALA A 111 10.79 -3.65 -11.67
N VAL A 112 10.50 -2.51 -12.31
CA VAL A 112 11.53 -1.56 -12.76
C VAL A 112 12.29 -0.98 -11.57
N VAL A 113 11.59 -0.57 -10.50
CA VAL A 113 12.22 -0.07 -9.27
C VAL A 113 13.04 -1.16 -8.60
N MET A 114 12.57 -2.42 -8.58
CA MET A 114 13.35 -3.55 -8.08
C MET A 114 14.65 -3.74 -8.88
N VAL A 115 14.57 -3.79 -10.21
CA VAL A 115 15.75 -4.01 -11.08
C VAL A 115 16.75 -2.86 -10.93
N ILE A 116 16.27 -1.61 -11.00
CA ILE A 116 17.12 -0.42 -10.83
C ILE A 116 17.72 -0.40 -9.41
N GLY A 117 16.92 -0.67 -8.39
CA GLY A 117 17.35 -0.70 -7.00
C GLY A 117 18.41 -1.77 -6.72
N LEU A 118 18.33 -2.93 -7.39
CA LEU A 118 19.33 -3.99 -7.26
C LEU A 118 20.64 -3.66 -7.98
N ILE A 119 20.56 -3.05 -9.18
CA ILE A 119 21.76 -2.63 -9.94
C ILE A 119 22.49 -1.49 -9.23
N PHE A 120 21.73 -0.52 -8.71
CA PHE A 120 22.27 0.69 -8.07
C PHE A 120 22.16 0.66 -6.55
N MET A 121 22.22 -0.52 -5.94
CA MET A 121 21.94 -0.69 -4.51
C MET A 121 22.87 0.14 -3.62
N ASP A 122 24.18 0.09 -3.85
CA ASP A 122 25.16 0.84 -3.04
C ASP A 122 25.04 2.36 -3.17
N PRO A 123 25.01 2.95 -4.39
CA PRO A 123 24.83 4.40 -4.52
C PRO A 123 23.47 4.86 -4.00
N MET A 124 22.40 4.05 -4.15
CA MET A 124 21.09 4.36 -3.59
C MET A 124 21.13 4.38 -2.06
N MET A 125 21.71 3.36 -1.42
CA MET A 125 21.83 3.32 0.04
C MET A 125 22.70 4.45 0.59
N ARG A 126 23.80 4.81 -0.10
CA ARG A 126 24.64 5.96 0.27
C ARG A 126 23.89 7.30 0.11
N LEU A 127 23.13 7.47 -0.97
CA LEU A 127 22.30 8.67 -1.18
C LEU A 127 21.25 8.83 -0.07
N MET A 128 20.72 7.71 0.43
CA MET A 128 19.74 7.68 1.51
C MET A 128 20.38 7.84 2.90
N GLY A 129 21.70 8.02 2.98
CA GLY A 129 22.42 8.36 4.21
C GLY A 129 23.21 7.22 4.84
N SER A 130 23.44 6.10 4.15
CA SER A 130 24.26 5.01 4.73
C SER A 130 25.72 5.42 4.88
N THR A 131 26.27 5.27 6.08
CA THR A 131 27.71 5.30 6.33
C THR A 131 28.36 3.96 5.97
N ASP A 132 29.68 3.93 5.79
CA ASP A 132 30.40 2.71 5.39
C ASP A 132 30.23 1.55 6.40
N THR A 133 29.97 1.85 7.68
CA THR A 133 29.71 0.85 8.72
C THR A 133 28.29 0.29 8.68
N ILE A 134 27.31 1.03 8.14
CA ILE A 134 25.89 0.67 8.09
C ILE A 134 25.51 0.05 6.74
N LEU A 135 26.22 0.43 5.67
CA LEU A 135 25.99 -0.03 4.30
C LEU A 135 25.78 -1.56 4.15
N PRO A 136 26.59 -2.46 4.76
CA PRO A 136 26.38 -3.90 4.60
C PRO A 136 25.05 -4.38 5.21
N TYR A 137 24.60 -3.78 6.32
CA TYR A 137 23.30 -4.09 6.92
C TYR A 137 22.15 -3.54 6.06
N ALA A 138 22.23 -2.27 5.67
CA ALA A 138 21.22 -1.61 4.83
C ALA A 138 21.01 -2.37 3.50
N ARG A 139 22.09 -2.89 2.90
CA ARG A 139 22.04 -3.67 1.66
C ARG A 139 21.20 -4.95 1.81
N ILE A 140 21.37 -5.69 2.90
CA ILE A 140 20.61 -6.93 3.15
C ILE A 140 19.13 -6.62 3.28
N TYR A 141 18.77 -5.61 4.08
CA TYR A 141 17.38 -5.21 4.24
C TYR A 141 16.76 -4.67 2.94
N ALA A 142 17.49 -3.80 2.22
CA ALA A 142 17.04 -3.24 0.96
C ALA A 142 16.80 -4.32 -0.10
N PHE A 143 17.62 -5.37 -0.15
CA PHE A 143 17.43 -6.49 -1.05
C PHE A 143 16.05 -7.16 -0.86
N TYR A 144 15.68 -7.51 0.37
CA TYR A 144 14.39 -8.12 0.66
C TYR A 144 13.21 -7.20 0.35
N ILE A 145 13.35 -5.90 0.62
CA ILE A 145 12.29 -4.92 0.35
C ILE A 145 12.10 -4.65 -1.13
N LEU A 146 13.19 -4.59 -1.90
CA LEU A 146 13.12 -4.46 -3.35
C LEU A 146 12.44 -5.69 -3.96
N LEU A 147 12.76 -6.89 -3.47
CA LEU A 147 12.11 -8.13 -3.89
C LEU A 147 10.61 -8.12 -3.57
N ALA A 148 10.24 -7.60 -2.40
CA ALA A 148 8.84 -7.40 -2.00
C ALA A 148 8.17 -6.19 -2.68
N GLY A 149 8.93 -5.32 -3.36
CA GLY A 149 8.46 -4.03 -3.88
C GLY A 149 7.33 -4.14 -4.89
N MET A 150 7.36 -5.17 -5.75
CA MET A 150 6.28 -5.49 -6.67
C MET A 150 4.97 -5.79 -5.92
N ALA A 151 5.04 -6.63 -4.88
CA ALA A 151 3.89 -7.01 -4.09
C ALA A 151 3.36 -5.83 -3.25
N MET A 152 4.26 -5.02 -2.67
CA MET A 152 3.88 -3.83 -1.90
C MET A 152 3.13 -2.80 -2.76
N THR A 153 3.70 -2.45 -3.92
CA THR A 153 3.10 -1.46 -4.84
C THR A 153 1.74 -1.94 -5.37
N SER A 154 1.64 -3.21 -5.79
CA SER A 154 0.38 -3.78 -6.29
C SER A 154 -0.69 -3.89 -5.21
N SER A 155 -0.31 -4.25 -3.98
CA SER A 155 -1.23 -4.35 -2.85
C SER A 155 -1.78 -2.97 -2.45
N CYS A 156 -0.91 -1.95 -2.45
CA CYS A 156 -1.30 -0.57 -2.21
C CYS A 156 -2.33 -0.08 -3.25
N VAL A 157 -2.07 -0.34 -4.53
CA VAL A 157 -3.00 0.03 -5.61
C VAL A 157 -4.33 -0.69 -5.46
N LEU A 158 -4.34 -1.99 -5.20
CA LEU A 158 -5.57 -2.76 -5.03
C LEU A 158 -6.40 -2.28 -3.83
N ASN A 159 -5.74 -1.94 -2.71
CA ASN A 159 -6.43 -1.38 -1.55
C ASN A 159 -7.12 -0.06 -1.87
N ASN A 160 -6.43 0.82 -2.60
CA ASN A 160 -6.98 2.08 -3.03
C ASN A 160 -8.15 1.88 -4.00
N ILE A 161 -8.01 1.01 -5.02
CA ILE A 161 -9.08 0.70 -5.98
C ILE A 161 -10.34 0.26 -5.26
N LEU A 162 -10.25 -0.67 -4.29
CA LEU A 162 -11.41 -1.13 -3.52
C LEU A 162 -12.13 0.01 -2.80
N ARG A 163 -11.41 1.01 -2.29
CA ARG A 163 -12.02 2.20 -1.68
C ARG A 163 -12.74 3.05 -2.72
N TYR A 164 -12.14 3.26 -3.89
CA TYR A 164 -12.74 4.03 -4.99
C TYR A 164 -13.93 3.35 -5.65
N GLU A 165 -14.00 2.02 -5.60
CA GLU A 165 -15.19 1.24 -5.99
C GLU A 165 -16.30 1.30 -4.93
N GLY A 166 -16.08 1.92 -3.76
CA GLY A 166 -17.05 1.94 -2.67
C GLY A 166 -17.01 0.71 -1.74
N LYS A 167 -16.07 -0.19 -1.97
CA LYS A 167 -15.83 -1.41 -1.18
C LYS A 167 -14.83 -1.18 -0.04
N ALA A 168 -14.91 -0.02 0.62
CA ALA A 168 -14.00 0.39 1.69
C ALA A 168 -13.95 -0.61 2.86
N PHE A 169 -15.05 -1.32 3.14
CA PHE A 169 -15.09 -2.37 4.16
C PHE A 169 -14.15 -3.55 3.85
N TYR A 170 -14.08 -3.98 2.58
CA TYR A 170 -13.16 -5.04 2.15
C TYR A 170 -11.70 -4.56 2.18
N ALA A 171 -11.46 -3.31 1.80
CA ALA A 171 -10.14 -2.68 1.91
C ALA A 171 -9.66 -2.62 3.38
N MET A 172 -10.58 -2.34 4.32
CA MET A 172 -10.31 -2.34 5.74
C MET A 172 -9.93 -3.73 6.26
N ILE A 173 -10.72 -4.75 5.97
CA ILE A 173 -10.43 -6.12 6.41
C ILE A 173 -9.05 -6.57 5.93
N GLY A 174 -8.70 -6.31 4.66
CA GLY A 174 -7.40 -6.65 4.10
C GLY A 174 -6.23 -5.97 4.83
N LEU A 175 -6.33 -4.67 5.08
CA LEU A 175 -5.33 -3.91 5.83
C LEU A 175 -5.24 -4.34 7.30
N THR A 176 -6.38 -4.53 7.96
CA THR A 176 -6.42 -4.89 9.37
C THR A 176 -5.87 -6.29 9.60
N LEU A 177 -6.25 -7.27 8.76
CA LEU A 177 -5.67 -8.62 8.83
C LEU A 177 -4.16 -8.60 8.54
N GLY A 178 -3.74 -7.85 7.51
CA GLY A 178 -2.32 -7.68 7.20
C GLY A 178 -1.53 -7.05 8.35
N GLY A 179 -2.05 -5.98 8.96
CA GLY A 179 -1.42 -5.31 10.09
C GLY A 179 -1.36 -6.18 11.35
N VAL A 180 -2.43 -6.92 11.66
CA VAL A 180 -2.44 -7.87 12.79
C VAL A 180 -1.44 -8.99 12.56
N LEU A 181 -1.43 -9.60 11.37
CA LEU A 181 -0.45 -10.63 11.01
C LEU A 181 0.99 -10.11 11.11
N ASN A 182 1.22 -8.86 10.71
CA ASN A 182 2.54 -8.25 10.77
C ASN A 182 2.99 -8.03 12.22
N ILE A 183 2.15 -7.43 13.07
CA ILE A 183 2.46 -7.23 14.50
C ILE A 183 2.73 -8.56 15.22
N PHE A 184 1.95 -9.61 14.93
CA PHE A 184 2.20 -10.94 15.49
C PHE A 184 3.49 -11.57 14.94
N GLY A 185 3.80 -11.35 13.66
CA GLY A 185 5.05 -11.77 13.03
C GLY A 185 6.25 -11.12 13.69
N ASP A 186 6.22 -9.80 13.89
CA ASP A 186 7.27 -9.05 14.57
C ASP A 186 7.44 -9.54 16.01
N TYR A 187 6.35 -9.75 16.76
CA TYR A 187 6.42 -10.26 18.13
C TYR A 187 7.06 -11.66 18.25
N ILE A 188 6.89 -12.52 17.24
CA ILE A 188 7.45 -13.88 17.22
C ILE A 188 8.89 -13.91 16.69
N LEU A 189 9.19 -13.14 15.64
CA LEU A 189 10.45 -13.22 14.89
C LEU A 189 11.54 -12.25 15.40
N VAL A 190 11.15 -11.12 16.01
CA VAL A 190 12.07 -10.09 16.54
C VAL A 190 12.39 -10.33 18.02
N ARG A 191 11.87 -11.41 18.61
CA ARG A 191 12.19 -11.84 19.98
C ARG A 191 13.48 -12.64 20.07
#